data_AF-A0A7C4TU80-F1
#
_entry.id   AF-A0A7C4TU80-F1
#
_cell.length_a   1.000
_cell.length_b   1.000
_cell.length_c   1.000
_cell.angle_alpha   90.00
_cell.angle_beta   90.00
_cell.angle_gamma   90.00
#
_symmetry.space_group_name_H-M   'P 1'
#
loop_
_entity.id
_entity.type
_entity.pdbx_description
1 polymer ?
#
loop_
_entity_poly.entity_id
_entity_poly.type
_entity_poly.pdbx_seq_one_letter_code
_entity_poly.pdbx_strand_id
1 'polypeptide(L)'
;MANSHIVEQTKILILRDNIKLKKKLGQNFLINKNTLEKIIKFSEVQKEDIVLEIGTGSGILTNALSDTCKMVISYEIDKKVFNIANEILSGKKN
;
A
#
# COMPACT_ATOMS: atom_id res chain seq x y z
N MET A 1 -14.52 13.43 -1.87
CA MET A 1 -14.71 12.61 -3.08
C MET A 1 -13.62 11.55 -3.26
N ALA A 2 -12.32 11.83 -3.03
CA ALA A 2 -11.26 10.81 -3.13
C ALA A 2 -10.87 10.12 -1.79
N ASN A 3 -10.94 10.83 -0.65
CA ASN A 3 -10.73 10.22 0.68
C ASN A 3 -11.73 9.09 0.98
N SER A 4 -12.98 9.23 0.52
CA SER A 4 -14.01 8.22 0.66
C SER A 4 -13.64 6.92 -0.07
N HIS A 5 -12.91 6.99 -1.18
CA HIS A 5 -12.57 5.82 -1.98
C HIS A 5 -11.49 4.95 -1.30
N ILE A 6 -10.41 5.55 -0.78
CA ILE A 6 -9.33 4.83 -0.10
C ILE A 6 -9.85 4.12 1.16
N VAL A 7 -10.68 4.82 1.93
CA VAL A 7 -11.34 4.25 3.11
C VAL A 7 -12.22 3.06 2.72
N GLU A 8 -13.02 3.20 1.66
CA GLU A 8 -13.93 2.14 1.22
C GLU A 8 -13.17 0.91 0.69
N GLN A 9 -12.15 1.11 -0.14
CA GLN A 9 -11.28 0.04 -0.60
C GLN A 9 -10.65 -0.74 0.56
N THR A 10 -10.15 -0.02 1.57
CA THR A 10 -9.54 -0.64 2.75
C THR A 10 -10.57 -1.42 3.57
N LYS A 11 -11.78 -0.89 3.72
CA LYS A 11 -12.88 -1.61 4.39
C LYS A 11 -13.27 -2.88 3.64
N ILE A 12 -13.42 -2.80 2.31
CA ILE A 12 -13.74 -3.95 1.46
C ILE A 12 -12.67 -5.02 1.61
N LEU A 13 -11.39 -4.65 1.54
CA LEU A 13 -10.25 -5.55 1.73
C LEU A 13 -10.29 -6.25 3.09
N ILE A 14 -10.56 -5.50 4.17
CA ILE A 14 -10.64 -6.07 5.51
C ILE A 14 -11.82 -7.04 5.64
N LEU A 15 -12.98 -6.68 5.12
CA LEU A 15 -14.22 -7.45 5.25
C LEU A 15 -14.24 -8.69 4.34
N ARG A 16 -13.93 -8.52 3.05
CA ARG A 16 -13.89 -9.58 2.02
C ARG A 16 -12.95 -10.70 2.44
N ASP A 17 -11.75 -10.33 2.88
CA ASP A 17 -10.68 -11.28 3.15
C ASP A 17 -10.56 -11.63 4.63
N ASN A 18 -11.48 -11.14 5.49
CA ASN A 18 -11.51 -11.36 6.93
C ASN A 18 -10.14 -11.09 7.58
N ILE A 19 -9.56 -9.93 7.28
CA ILE A 19 -8.27 -9.51 7.84
C ILE A 19 -8.51 -9.02 9.27
N LYS A 20 -7.77 -9.59 10.21
CA LYS A 20 -7.66 -9.07 11.57
C LYS A 20 -6.31 -8.37 11.71
N LEU A 21 -6.34 -7.05 11.86
CA LEU A 21 -5.13 -6.27 12.08
C LEU A 21 -4.44 -6.72 13.38
N LYS A 22 -3.16 -7.09 13.26
CA LYS A 22 -2.35 -7.61 14.36
C LYS A 22 -1.59 -6.45 15.00
N LYS A 23 -2.07 -5.97 16.16
CA LYS A 23 -1.39 -4.93 16.95
C LYS A 23 0.08 -5.26 17.25
N LYS A 24 0.40 -6.53 17.51
CA LYS A 24 1.77 -7.00 17.74
C LYS A 24 2.73 -6.80 16.55
N LEU A 25 2.18 -6.64 15.34
CA LEU A 25 2.94 -6.35 14.12
C LEU A 25 2.88 -4.86 13.75
N GLY A 26 2.26 -4.01 14.57
CA GLY A 26 2.13 -2.58 14.29
C GLY A 26 1.21 -2.22 13.13
N GLN A 27 0.38 -3.15 12.64
CA GLN A 27 -0.44 -2.95 11.44
C GLN A 27 -1.47 -1.81 11.62
N ASN A 28 -1.28 -0.74 10.86
CA ASN A 28 -2.22 0.37 10.69
C ASN A 28 -2.28 0.70 9.20
N PHE A 29 -3.44 0.53 8.57
CA PHE A 29 -3.56 0.78 7.13
C PHE A 29 -3.79 2.26 6.83
N LEU A 30 -3.11 2.74 5.79
CA LEU A 30 -3.22 4.11 5.31
C LEU A 30 -4.59 4.31 4.64
N ILE A 31 -5.40 5.21 5.21
CA ILE A 31 -6.75 5.52 4.69
C ILE A 31 -6.92 6.99 4.29
N ASN A 32 -5.92 7.84 4.56
CA ASN A 32 -5.98 9.27 4.33
C ASN A 32 -5.19 9.63 3.06
N LYS A 33 -5.88 10.17 2.04
CA LYS A 33 -5.29 10.58 0.77
C LYS A 33 -4.30 11.73 0.93
N ASN A 34 -4.61 12.71 1.76
CA ASN A 34 -3.72 13.86 1.95
C ASN A 34 -2.39 13.42 2.58
N THR A 35 -2.43 12.42 3.47
CA THR A 35 -1.22 11.78 4.00
C THR A 35 -0.45 11.04 2.91
N LEU A 36 -1.14 10.25 2.07
CA LEU A 36 -0.51 9.57 0.93
C LEU A 36 0.20 10.55 -0.01
N GLU A 37 -0.49 11.62 -0.42
CA GLU A 37 0.06 12.65 -1.32
C GLU A 37 1.28 13.35 -0.71
N LYS A 38 1.24 13.63 0.60
CA LYS A 38 2.39 14.17 1.32
C LYS A 38 3.57 13.19 1.33
N ILE A 39 3.33 11.90 1.60
CA ILE A 39 4.39 10.87 1.57
C ILE A 39 5.06 10.85 0.20
N ILE A 40 4.29 10.77 -0.88
CA ILE A 40 4.85 10.75 -2.24
C ILE A 40 5.63 12.04 -2.51
N LYS A 41 5.06 13.21 -2.21
CA LYS A 41 5.71 14.50 -2.43
C LYS A 41 7.04 14.64 -1.66
N PHE A 42 7.06 14.26 -0.38
CA PHE A 42 8.25 14.39 0.47
C PHE A 42 9.27 13.26 0.26
N SER A 43 8.88 12.17 -0.38
CA SER A 43 9.81 11.08 -0.70
C SER A 43 10.84 11.47 -1.76
N GLU A 44 10.57 12.52 -2.55
CA GLU A 44 11.42 13.00 -3.65
C GLU A 44 11.81 11.91 -4.67
N VAL A 45 11.06 10.81 -4.70
CA VAL A 45 11.27 9.68 -5.59
C VAL A 45 11.06 10.09 -7.06
N GLN A 46 12.01 9.71 -7.91
CA GLN A 46 12.05 9.99 -9.33
C GLN A 46 11.78 8.72 -10.17
N LYS A 47 11.62 8.91 -11.48
CA LYS A 47 11.23 7.86 -12.43
C LYS A 47 12.27 6.75 -12.60
N GLU A 48 13.52 7.04 -12.26
CA GLU A 48 14.66 6.13 -12.39
C GLU A 48 14.90 5.30 -11.12
N ASP A 49 14.29 5.72 -10.01
CA ASP A 49 14.54 5.14 -8.69
C ASP A 49 13.91 3.75 -8.52
N ILE A 50 14.60 2.92 -7.73
CA ILE A 50 14.06 1.66 -7.21
C ILE A 50 13.79 1.87 -5.72
N VAL A 51 12.54 1.67 -5.31
CA VAL A 51 12.10 1.95 -3.93
C VAL A 51 11.92 0.64 -3.17
N LEU A 52 12.52 0.52 -1.99
CA LEU A 52 12.23 -0.56 -1.04
C LEU A 52 11.15 -0.09 -0.05
N GLU A 53 10.02 -0.79 -0.02
CA GLU A 53 8.92 -0.55 0.94
C GLU A 53 8.88 -1.65 2.00
N ILE A 54 8.86 -1.26 3.28
CA ILE A 54 8.72 -2.19 4.40
C ILE A 54 7.27 -2.10 4.92
N GLY A 55 6.54 -3.20 4.78
CA GLY A 55 5.13 -3.32 5.16
C GLY A 55 4.18 -2.87 4.05
N THR A 56 3.98 -3.72 3.04
CA THR A 56 3.07 -3.48 1.90
C THR A 56 1.64 -3.14 2.36
N GLY A 57 1.15 -3.77 3.44
CA GLY A 57 -0.16 -3.48 4.01
C GLY A 57 -1.30 -3.63 3.01
N SER A 58 -2.09 -2.56 2.84
CA SER A 58 -3.21 -2.54 1.87
C SER A 58 -2.77 -2.35 0.41
N GLY A 59 -1.48 -2.16 0.13
CA GLY A 59 -0.93 -1.89 -1.20
C GLY A 59 -1.17 -0.47 -1.72
N ILE A 60 -1.82 0.40 -0.94
CA ILE A 60 -2.15 1.77 -1.37
C ILE A 60 -0.89 2.60 -1.64
N LEU A 61 0.10 2.52 -0.75
CA LEU A 61 1.36 3.24 -0.91
C LEU A 61 2.19 2.63 -2.04
N THR A 62 2.32 1.30 -2.08
CA THR A 62 3.00 0.57 -3.15
C THR A 62 2.47 0.95 -4.52
N ASN A 63 1.14 1.00 -4.70
CA ASN A 63 0.51 1.37 -5.94
C ASN A 63 0.85 2.82 -6.35
N ALA A 64 0.81 3.77 -5.41
CA ALA A 64 1.12 5.17 -5.68
C ALA A 64 2.62 5.40 -6.01
N LEU A 65 3.51 4.66 -5.34
CA LEU A 65 4.94 4.69 -5.63
C LEU A 65 5.25 4.08 -7.01
N SER A 66 4.58 2.98 -7.37
CA SER A 66 4.75 2.31 -8.66
C SER A 66 4.37 3.19 -9.86
N ASP A 67 3.45 4.14 -9.67
CA ASP A 67 3.10 5.13 -10.69
C ASP A 67 4.13 6.27 -10.77
N THR A 68 5.04 6.38 -9.80
CA THR A 68 6.03 7.47 -9.67
C THR A 68 7.44 7.01 -10.05
N CYS A 69 7.87 5.82 -9.65
CA CYS A 69 9.25 5.33 -9.80
C CYS A 69 9.41 4.25 -10.88
N LYS A 70 10.64 3.74 -11.03
CA LYS A 70 10.95 2.65 -11.97
C LYS A 70 10.37 1.33 -11.51
N MET A 71 10.53 1.05 -10.22
CA MET A 71 10.13 -0.20 -9.60
C MET A 71 10.02 0.00 -8.09
N VAL A 72 9.00 -0.61 -7.49
CA VAL A 72 8.94 -0.82 -6.04
C VAL A 72 9.35 -2.26 -5.74
N ILE A 73 9.99 -2.50 -4.61
CA ILE A 73 10.20 -3.82 -4.03
C ILE A 73 9.56 -3.73 -2.65
N SER A 74 8.43 -4.42 -2.45
CA SER A 74 7.73 -4.38 -1.16
C SER A 74 7.92 -5.68 -0.36
N TYR A 75 8.04 -5.56 0.96
CA TYR A 75 8.14 -6.70 1.87
C TYR A 75 7.00 -6.67 2.89
N GLU A 76 6.25 -7.77 3.00
CA GLU A 76 5.17 -7.94 3.97
C GLU A 76 5.39 -9.22 4.79
N ILE A 77 5.46 -9.06 6.11
CA ILE A 77 5.72 -10.17 7.04
C ILE A 77 4.45 -11.01 7.29
N ASP A 78 3.27 -10.40 7.21
CA ASP A 78 2.01 -11.13 7.37
C ASP A 78 1.60 -11.79 6.05
N LYS A 79 1.89 -13.08 5.93
CA LYS A 79 1.59 -13.90 4.73
C LYS A 79 0.15 -13.74 4.21
N LYS A 80 -0.84 -13.54 5.10
CA LYS A 80 -2.23 -13.34 4.67
C LYS A 80 -2.38 -11.99 3.96
N VAL A 81 -1.82 -10.93 4.53
CA VAL A 81 -1.83 -9.58 3.95
C VAL A 81 -1.02 -9.56 2.65
N PHE A 82 0.15 -10.21 2.63
CA PHE A 82 0.97 -10.39 1.44
C PHE A 82 0.17 -10.96 0.26
N ASN A 83 -0.52 -12.09 0.46
CA ASN A 83 -1.29 -12.73 -0.62
C ASN A 83 -2.34 -11.80 -1.23
N ILE A 84 -3.02 -11.03 -0.38
CA ILE A 84 -4.07 -10.09 -0.80
C ILE A 84 -3.46 -8.89 -1.52
N ALA A 85 -2.39 -8.31 -0.97
CA ALA A 85 -1.68 -7.21 -1.62
C ALA A 85 -1.13 -7.65 -2.98
N ASN A 86 -0.60 -8.87 -3.09
CA ASN A 86 -0.09 -9.44 -4.33
C ASN A 86 -1.19 -9.63 -5.40
N GLU A 87 -2.41 -10.00 -5.00
CA GLU A 87 -3.57 -10.02 -5.90
C GLU A 87 -3.90 -8.61 -6.42
N ILE A 88 -3.98 -7.64 -5.50
CA ILE A 88 -4.38 -6.25 -5.80
C ILE A 88 -3.36 -5.54 -6.68
N LEU A 89 -2.08 -5.80 -6.43
CA LEU A 89 -0.97 -5.18 -7.14
C LEU A 89 -0.59 -5.97 -8.40
N SER A 90 -1.32 -7.03 -8.76
CA SER A 90 -1.03 -7.80 -9.96
C SER A 90 -1.05 -6.90 -11.21
N GLY A 91 0.06 -6.91 -11.96
CA GLY A 91 0.24 -6.09 -13.16
C GLY A 91 0.87 -4.71 -12.93
N LYS A 92 1.21 -4.35 -11.68
CA LYS A 92 2.04 -3.17 -11.39
C LYS A 92 3.53 -3.53 -11.49
N LYS A 93 4.37 -2.52 -11.72
CA LYS A 93 5.84 -2.66 -11.70
C LYS A 93 6.33 -2.51 -10.26
N ASN A 94 6.12 -3.55 -9.45
CA ASN A 94 6.36 -3.54 -8.00
C ASN A 94 6.86 -4.89 -7.45
#